data_AF-A0A817XIL7-F1
#
_entry.id   AF-A0A817XIL7-F1
#
_cell.length_a   1.000
_cell.length_b   1.000
_cell.length_c   1.000
_cell.angle_alpha   90.00
_cell.angle_beta   90.00
_cell.angle_gamma   90.00
#
_symmetry.space_group_name_H-M   'P 1'
#
loop_
_entity.id
_entity.type
_entity.pdbx_description
1 polymer ?
#
loop_
_entity_poly.entity_id
_entity_poly.type
_entity_poly.pdbx_seq_one_letter_code
_entity_poly.pdbx_strand_id
1 'polypeptide(L)'
;MARVAIPTNLKILLARSRSLAFKAKRKGSILFREKAQRLRNTARSELKRFQQEQLVKSLTDRHKSGADSVLFWNRTKRLFRAAASALRGLLSPNGESTKDFQSMANLTADYYE
;
A
#
# COMPACT_ATOMS: atom_id res chain seq x y z
N MET A 1 -7.34 8.63 4.83
CA MET A 1 -6.29 8.41 3.82
C MET A 1 -6.86 8.77 2.46
N ALA A 2 -6.35 9.81 1.80
CA ALA A 2 -6.52 9.91 0.36
C ALA A 2 -5.65 8.79 -0.24
N ARG A 3 -6.27 7.83 -0.94
CA ARG A 3 -5.51 6.77 -1.62
C ARG A 3 -4.54 7.44 -2.59
N VAL A 4 -3.26 7.07 -2.56
CA VAL A 4 -2.28 7.59 -3.54
C VAL A 4 -2.86 7.34 -4.92
N ALA A 5 -3.01 8.41 -5.70
CA ALA A 5 -3.65 8.33 -6.98
C ALA A 5 -2.86 7.39 -7.89
N ILE A 6 -3.57 6.47 -8.56
CA ILE A 6 -2.93 5.61 -9.56
C ILE A 6 -2.31 6.51 -10.64
N PRO A 7 -1.05 6.27 -11.03
CA PRO A 7 -0.39 6.98 -12.10
C PRO A 7 -1.21 7.05 -13.40
N THR A 8 -1.16 8.18 -14.09
CA THR A 8 -1.99 8.44 -15.29
C THR A 8 -1.73 7.44 -16.42
N ASN A 9 -0.48 7.07 -16.64
CA ASN A 9 -0.08 6.01 -17.58
C ASN A 9 -0.77 4.67 -17.28
N LEU A 10 -0.88 4.27 -16.01
CA LEU A 10 -1.57 3.07 -15.58
C LEU A 10 -3.08 3.15 -15.82
N LYS A 11 -3.69 4.31 -15.55
CA LYS A 11 -5.10 4.57 -15.86
C LYS A 11 -5.37 4.44 -17.37
N ILE A 12 -4.50 5.00 -18.22
CA ILE A 12 -4.60 4.90 -19.68
C ILE A 12 -4.48 3.45 -20.14
N LEU A 13 -3.52 2.69 -19.61
CA LEU A 13 -3.35 1.26 -19.95
C LEU A 13 -4.60 0.42 -19.60
N LEU A 14 -5.17 0.64 -18.42
CA LEU A 14 -6.39 -0.04 -17.98
C LEU A 14 -7.60 0.34 -18.85
N ALA A 15 -7.76 1.63 -19.19
CA ALA A 15 -8.81 2.10 -20.07
C ALA A 15 -8.68 1.50 -21.47
N ARG A 16 -7.46 1.46 -22.03
CA ARG A 16 -7.17 0.87 -23.34
C ARG A 16 -7.46 -0.63 -23.38
N SER A 17 -7.08 -1.37 -22.33
CA SER A 17 -7.40 -2.79 -22.21
C SER A 17 -8.91 -3.04 -22.22
N ARG A 18 -9.68 -2.26 -21.43
CA ARG A 18 -11.15 -2.33 -21.41
C ARG A 18 -11.77 -2.02 -22.77
N SER A 19 -11.33 -0.95 -23.43
CA SER A 19 -11.82 -0.56 -24.75
C SER A 19 -11.60 -1.65 -25.79
N LEU A 20 -10.41 -2.28 -25.81
CA LEU A 20 -10.13 -3.41 -26.70
C LEU A 20 -10.97 -4.64 -26.38
N ALA A 21 -11.23 -4.94 -25.10
CA ALA A 21 -12.10 -6.05 -24.72
C ALA A 21 -13.54 -5.84 -25.23
N PHE A 22 -14.08 -4.62 -25.12
CA PHE A 22 -15.40 -4.29 -25.69
C PHE A 22 -15.40 -4.39 -27.22
N LYS A 23 -14.35 -3.89 -27.88
CA LYS A 23 -14.19 -4.00 -29.33
C LYS A 23 -14.11 -5.46 -29.78
N ALA A 24 -13.41 -6.31 -29.03
CA ALA A 24 -13.33 -7.75 -29.27
C ALA A 24 -14.70 -8.43 -29.15
N LYS A 25 -15.48 -8.08 -28.12
CA LYS A 25 -16.85 -8.61 -27.93
C LYS A 25 -17.78 -8.21 -29.09
N ARG A 26 -17.73 -6.95 -29.54
CA ARG A 26 -18.56 -6.46 -30.65
C ARG A 26 -18.19 -7.08 -32.01
N LYS A 27 -16.91 -7.31 -32.26
CA LYS A 27 -16.42 -7.78 -33.57
C LYS A 27 -16.14 -9.29 -33.64
N GLY A 28 -16.28 -10.02 -32.54
CA GLY A 28 -15.90 -11.44 -32.47
C GLY A 28 -14.40 -11.73 -32.69
N SER A 29 -13.54 -10.71 -32.66
CA SER A 29 -12.14 -10.84 -33.07
C SER A 29 -11.25 -11.37 -31.95
N ILE A 30 -10.59 -12.50 -32.23
CA ILE A 30 -9.61 -13.15 -31.33
C ILE A 30 -8.39 -12.25 -31.12
N LEU A 31 -7.86 -11.62 -32.17
CA LEU A 31 -6.70 -10.71 -32.09
C LEU A 31 -6.92 -9.57 -31.10
N PHE A 32 -8.11 -8.96 -31.09
CA PHE A 32 -8.43 -7.90 -30.12
C PHE A 32 -8.55 -8.45 -28.69
N ARG A 33 -9.03 -9.68 -28.52
CA ARG A 33 -9.11 -10.35 -27.21
C ARG A 33 -7.72 -10.62 -26.64
N GLU A 34 -6.82 -11.16 -27.45
CA GLU A 34 -5.43 -11.40 -27.06
C GLU A 34 -4.70 -10.10 -26.72
N LYS A 35 -4.86 -9.06 -27.56
CA LYS A 35 -4.25 -7.74 -27.30
C LYS A 35 -4.79 -7.10 -26.02
N ALA A 36 -6.10 -7.20 -25.77
CA ALA A 36 -6.70 -6.73 -24.53
C ALA A 36 -6.14 -7.47 -23.29
N GLN A 37 -5.96 -8.78 -23.41
CA GLN A 37 -5.41 -9.62 -22.34
C GLN A 37 -3.94 -9.29 -22.05
N ARG A 38 -3.11 -9.12 -23.09
CA ARG A 38 -1.70 -8.69 -22.92
C ARG A 38 -1.61 -7.35 -22.18
N LEU A 39 -2.38 -6.35 -22.62
CA LEU A 39 -2.41 -5.03 -21.95
C LEU A 39 -2.92 -5.12 -20.50
N ARG A 40 -3.90 -5.99 -20.23
CA ARG A 40 -4.40 -6.21 -18.86
C ARG A 40 -3.32 -6.79 -17.95
N ASN A 41 -2.56 -7.76 -18.46
CA ASN A 41 -1.47 -8.38 -17.72
C ASN A 41 -0.36 -7.35 -17.41
N THR A 42 0.07 -6.57 -18.41
CA THR A 42 1.04 -5.49 -18.21
C THR A 42 0.55 -4.49 -17.17
N ALA A 43 -0.69 -4.00 -17.29
CA ALA A 43 -1.26 -3.05 -16.33
C ALA A 43 -1.34 -3.62 -14.90
N ARG A 44 -1.61 -4.92 -14.75
CA ARG A 44 -1.62 -5.59 -13.44
C ARG A 44 -0.22 -5.69 -12.84
N SER A 45 0.79 -6.06 -13.63
CA SER A 45 2.17 -6.14 -13.16
C SER A 45 2.68 -4.76 -12.70
N GLU A 46 2.43 -3.74 -13.50
CA GLU A 46 2.79 -2.35 -13.19
C GLU A 46 2.05 -1.83 -11.94
N LEU A 47 0.76 -2.17 -11.78
CA LEU A 47 0.01 -1.80 -10.58
C LEU A 47 0.57 -2.46 -9.33
N LYS A 48 0.94 -3.75 -9.41
CA LYS A 48 1.59 -4.45 -8.29
C LYS A 48 2.93 -3.81 -7.93
N ARG A 49 3.75 -3.48 -8.94
CA ARG A 49 5.02 -2.78 -8.72
C ARG A 49 4.81 -1.45 -8.02
N PHE A 50 3.89 -0.63 -8.53
CA PHE A 50 3.55 0.65 -7.92
C PHE A 50 3.10 0.50 -6.46
N GLN A 51 2.22 -0.47 -6.17
CA GLN A 51 1.77 -0.75 -4.81
C GLN A 51 2.92 -1.17 -3.89
N GLN A 52 3.83 -2.01 -4.39
CA GLN A 52 5.02 -2.42 -3.66
C GLN A 52 5.94 -1.24 -3.38
N GLU A 53 6.18 -0.36 -4.35
CA GLU A 53 6.97 0.86 -4.17
C GLU A 53 6.36 1.80 -3.14
N GLN A 54 5.04 1.99 -3.15
CA GLN A 54 4.36 2.80 -2.12
C GLN A 54 4.46 2.18 -0.73
N LEU A 55 4.39 0.84 -0.63
CA LEU A 55 4.57 0.13 0.62
C LEU A 55 6.01 0.27 1.14
N VAL A 56 7.00 0.02 0.29
CA VAL A 56 8.42 0.18 0.62
C VAL A 56 8.69 1.61 1.06
N LYS A 57 8.22 2.61 0.32
CA LYS A 57 8.35 4.02 0.70
C LYS A 57 7.74 4.31 2.07
N SER A 58 6.52 3.85 2.32
CA SER A 58 5.84 4.05 3.62
C SER A 58 6.59 3.38 4.77
N LEU A 59 7.18 2.20 4.53
CA LEU A 59 8.02 1.50 5.52
C LEU A 59 9.35 2.23 5.74
N THR A 60 10.00 2.70 4.68
CA THR A 60 11.23 3.49 4.79
C THR A 60 10.98 4.79 5.56
N ASP A 61 9.88 5.49 5.29
CA ASP A 61 9.50 6.70 6.02
C ASP A 61 9.24 6.41 7.51
N ARG A 62 8.75 5.22 7.86
CA ARG A 62 8.60 4.75 9.25
C ARG A 62 9.92 4.54 9.97
N HIS A 63 10.97 4.08 9.28
CA HIS A 63 12.25 3.69 9.86
C HIS A 63 13.31 4.79 9.86
N LYS A 64 13.02 5.97 9.29
CA LYS A 64 13.93 7.11 9.33
C LYS A 64 13.73 7.90 10.62
N SER A 65 14.77 8.10 11.43
CA SER A 65 14.77 9.12 12.49
C SER A 65 14.75 10.51 11.84
N GLY A 66 13.60 11.17 11.85
CA GLY A 66 13.37 12.46 11.20
C GLY A 66 11.91 12.91 11.24
N ALA A 67 11.62 14.15 10.86
CA ALA A 67 10.29 14.75 10.93
C ALA A 67 9.20 13.93 10.20
N ASP A 68 9.57 13.21 9.14
CA ASP A 68 8.67 12.33 8.38
C ASP A 68 8.22 11.10 9.18
N SER A 69 9.07 10.56 10.05
CA SER A 69 8.71 9.48 10.99
C SER A 69 7.72 9.97 12.02
N VAL A 70 7.93 11.16 12.58
CA VAL A 70 6.99 11.78 13.54
C VAL A 70 5.62 11.99 12.88
N LEU A 71 5.59 12.49 11.64
CA LEU A 71 4.36 12.63 10.86
C LEU A 71 3.71 11.27 10.54
N PHE A 72 4.50 10.26 10.19
CA PHE A 72 4.01 8.89 9.97
C PHE A 72 3.37 8.34 11.25
N TRP A 73 4.08 8.34 12.37
CA TRP A 73 3.60 7.80 13.64
C TRP A 73 2.39 8.58 14.16
N ASN A 74 2.38 9.92 14.10
CA ASN A 74 1.23 10.72 14.50
C ASN A 74 -0.01 10.45 13.63
N ARG A 75 0.16 10.23 12.32
CA ARG A 75 -0.96 9.86 11.43
C ARG A 75 -1.43 8.42 11.64
N THR A 76 -0.53 7.53 12.02
CA THR A 76 -0.81 6.09 12.19
C THR A 76 -1.36 5.78 13.59
N LYS A 77 -1.04 6.59 14.62
CA LYS A 77 -1.62 6.54 15.99
C LYS A 77 -3.14 6.40 15.97
N ARG A 78 -3.85 7.14 15.10
CA ARG A 78 -5.32 7.06 14.95
C ARG A 78 -5.84 5.75 14.34
N LEU A 79 -4.98 5.02 13.61
CA LEU A 79 -5.31 3.74 12.97
C LEU A 79 -5.06 2.54 13.91
N PHE A 80 -4.27 2.72 14.97
CA PHE A 80 -4.23 1.79 16.10
C PHE A 80 -5.52 1.96 16.93
N ARG A 81 -6.67 1.58 16.37
CA ARG A 81 -7.90 1.37 17.14
C ARG A 81 -7.79 0.05 17.87
N ALA A 82 -8.27 0.01 19.11
CA ALA A 82 -8.27 -1.13 20.04
C ALA A 82 -8.91 -2.44 19.52
N ALA A 83 -9.41 -2.49 18.29
CA ALA A 83 -10.11 -3.65 17.72
C ALA A 83 -9.32 -4.43 16.65
N ALA A 84 -8.11 -4.02 16.28
CA ALA A 84 -7.26 -4.79 15.36
C ALA A 84 -6.27 -5.65 16.15
N SER A 85 -6.71 -6.86 16.53
CA SER A 85 -5.99 -7.91 17.26
C SER A 85 -4.74 -8.50 16.57
N ALA A 86 -4.11 -7.78 15.64
CA ALA A 86 -2.93 -8.25 14.92
C ALA A 86 -1.60 -7.92 15.62
N LEU A 87 -1.59 -6.94 16.53
CA LEU A 87 -0.43 -6.62 17.36
C LEU A 87 -0.55 -7.33 18.71
N ARG A 88 0.21 -8.42 18.88
CA ARG A 88 0.23 -9.24 20.11
C ARG A 88 0.96 -8.58 21.30
N GLY A 89 1.34 -7.31 21.19
CA GLY A 89 2.15 -6.58 22.16
C GLY A 89 3.57 -6.32 21.63
N LEU A 90 4.23 -5.34 22.24
CA LEU A 90 5.63 -4.98 21.97
C LEU A 90 6.50 -5.58 23.08
N LEU A 91 7.54 -6.32 22.72
CA LEU A 91 8.49 -6.90 23.67
C LEU A 91 9.59 -5.87 23.93
N SER A 92 9.75 -5.49 25.20
CA SER A 92 10.89 -4.71 25.64
C SER A 92 12.18 -5.54 25.60
N PRO A 93 13.37 -4.91 25.55
CA PRO A 93 14.66 -5.61 25.65
C PRO A 93 14.79 -6.47 26.92
N ASN A 94 14.03 -6.15 27.97
CA ASN A 94 14.01 -6.87 29.24
C ASN A 94 13.06 -8.09 29.22
N GLY A 95 12.43 -8.38 28.07
CA GLY A 95 11.51 -9.50 27.90
C GLY A 95 10.07 -9.21 28.35
N GLU A 96 9.78 -8.01 28.85
CA GLU A 96 8.43 -7.63 29.27
C GLU A 96 7.56 -7.27 28.06
N SER A 97 6.35 -7.84 27.99
CA SER A 97 5.39 -7.60 26.91
C SER A 97 4.44 -6.47 27.27
N THR A 98 4.56 -5.35 26.56
CA THR A 98 3.63 -4.23 26.67
C THR A 98 2.48 -4.43 25.68
N LYS A 99 1.26 -4.59 26.19
CA LYS A 99 0.04 -4.80 25.38
C LYS A 99 -0.89 -3.58 25.35
N ASP A 100 -0.65 -2.61 26.23
CA ASP A 100 -1.38 -1.35 26.23
C ASP A 100 -0.97 -0.49 25.03
N PHE A 101 -1.97 0.01 24.29
CA PHE A 101 -1.76 0.68 23.02
C PHE A 101 -1.03 2.02 23.18
N GLN A 102 -1.34 2.75 24.24
CA GLN A 102 -0.73 4.05 24.49
C GLN A 102 0.73 3.88 24.92
N SER A 103 0.99 2.88 25.76
CA SER A 103 2.33 2.49 26.20
C SER A 103 3.19 1.94 25.04
N MET A 104 2.63 1.11 24.15
CA MET A 104 3.32 0.66 22.93
C MET A 104 3.68 1.83 22.01
N ALA A 105 2.77 2.79 21.83
CA ALA A 105 3.01 3.96 20.99
C ALA A 105 4.09 4.89 21.57
N ASN A 106 4.14 5.04 22.89
CA ASN A 106 5.16 5.84 23.57
C ASN A 106 6.53 5.16 23.52
N LEU A 107 6.63 3.88 23.89
CA LEU A 107 7.88 3.10 23.80
C LEU A 107 8.45 3.08 22.38
N THR A 108 7.59 2.97 21.37
CA THR A 108 8.04 3.01 19.98
C THR A 108 8.50 4.40 19.59
N ALA A 109 7.84 5.47 20.06
CA ALA A 109 8.27 6.83 19.77
C ALA A 109 9.65 7.12 20.39
N ASP A 110 9.84 6.75 21.65
CA ASP A 110 11.10 6.96 22.39
C ASP A 110 12.29 6.19 21.79
N TYR A 111 12.05 5.06 21.12
CA TYR A 111 13.11 4.29 20.44
C TYR A 111 13.64 4.96 19.16
N TYR A 112 12.85 5.84 18.53
CA TYR A 112 13.19 6.46 17.25
C TYR A 112 13.55 7.96 17.34
N GLU A 113 13.45 8.56 18.53
CA GLU A 113 14.05 9.87 18.87
C GLU A 113 15.50 9.70 19.34
#